data_AF-A0A927U9P6-F1
#
_entry.id   AF-A0A927U9P6-F1
#
_cell.length_a   1.000
_cell.length_b   1.000
_cell.length_c   1.000
_cell.angle_alpha   90.00
_cell.angle_beta   90.00
_cell.angle_gamma   90.00
#
_symmetry.space_group_name_H-M   'P 1'
#
loop_
_entity.id
_entity.type
_entity.pdbx_description
1 polymer ?
#
loop_
_entity_poly.entity_id
_entity_poly.type
_entity_poly.pdbx_seq_one_letter_code
_entity_poly.pdbx_strand_id
1 'polypeptide(L)'
;MKLVNLVTIMHNDMDSIILKVKEGREMDLVCLGYFNGDETMIRLTKGDSHTCTIWKKDNNHYSWSWGKDGYTLVSDDMTKRRKLIEECIIDDMGVCMEGPSNLMAKTLFLEVPEKVTDVFKLMNDTCCHKNDTFWKHFKNKNDFMNRLSALGYAEDSIKEIERYTAPNGCKVEIYKAEKINRFSNALSAAIIA
;
A
#
# COMPACT_ATOMS: atom_id res chain seq x y z
N MET A 1 -0.46 4.31 14.86
CA MET A 1 0.43 5.09 13.97
C MET A 1 0.73 4.26 12.74
N LYS A 2 0.82 4.85 11.53
CA LYS A 2 1.08 4.13 10.27
C LYS A 2 2.33 4.66 9.58
N LEU A 3 3.00 3.81 8.80
CA LEU A 3 4.22 4.18 8.07
C LEU A 3 3.99 5.35 7.09
N VAL A 4 2.82 5.40 6.43
CA VAL A 4 2.44 6.50 5.52
C VAL A 4 2.53 7.90 6.18
N ASN A 5 2.43 7.98 7.50
CA ASN A 5 2.55 9.24 8.23
C ASN A 5 4.00 9.75 8.31
N LEU A 6 4.97 8.83 8.23
CA LEU A 6 6.38 9.06 8.53
C LEU A 6 7.22 9.21 7.27
N VAL A 7 6.64 9.01 6.09
CA VAL A 7 7.36 9.02 4.81
C VAL A 7 6.65 9.89 3.78
N THR A 8 7.38 10.29 2.75
CA THR A 8 6.86 10.91 1.52
C THR A 8 7.35 10.14 0.30
N ILE A 9 6.62 10.20 -0.81
CA ILE A 9 7.10 9.65 -2.07
C ILE A 9 8.17 10.61 -2.60
N MET A 10 9.39 10.11 -2.77
CA MET A 10 10.50 10.85 -3.36
C MET A 10 10.58 10.60 -4.86
N HIS A 11 10.28 9.36 -5.28
CA HIS A 11 10.32 8.93 -6.67
C HIS A 11 9.33 7.79 -6.88
N ASN A 12 8.68 7.73 -8.05
CA ASN A 12 7.71 6.69 -8.36
C ASN A 12 7.59 6.54 -9.88
N ASP A 13 8.18 5.48 -10.44
CA ASP A 13 8.15 5.18 -11.87
C ASP A 13 7.67 3.75 -12.13
N MET A 14 7.86 3.25 -13.35
CA MET A 14 7.43 1.90 -13.73
C MET A 14 8.25 0.79 -13.07
N ASP A 15 9.48 1.09 -12.65
CA ASP A 15 10.44 0.10 -12.17
C ASP A 15 10.50 0.06 -10.63
N SER A 16 10.26 1.20 -9.98
CA SER A 16 10.37 1.32 -8.53
C SER A 16 9.60 2.50 -7.93
N ILE A 17 9.41 2.41 -6.62
CA ILE A 17 9.03 3.55 -5.78
C ILE A 17 10.09 3.76 -4.71
N ILE A 18 10.41 5.02 -4.43
CA ILE A 18 11.31 5.43 -3.36
C ILE A 18 10.55 6.33 -2.40
N LEU A 19 10.53 5.93 -1.14
CA LEU A 19 9.99 6.68 -0.02
C LEU A 19 11.15 7.32 0.75
N LYS A 20 11.00 8.60 1.12
CA LYS A 20 11.91 9.30 2.00
C LYS A 20 11.29 9.39 3.40
N VAL A 21 12.05 9.06 4.44
CA VAL A 21 11.63 9.24 5.82
C VAL A 21 11.65 10.74 6.16
N LYS A 22 10.57 11.22 6.78
CA LYS A 22 10.44 12.62 7.22
C LYS A 22 11.40 12.88 8.38
N GLU A 23 12.03 14.04 8.37
CA GLU A 23 12.94 14.48 9.43
C GLU A 23 12.23 14.59 10.79
N GLY A 24 12.90 14.23 11.88
CA GLY A 24 12.36 14.30 13.23
C GLY A 24 11.35 13.20 13.57
N ARG A 25 11.16 12.19 12.69
CA ARG A 25 10.23 11.06 12.89
C ARG A 25 10.92 9.75 13.26
N GLU A 26 12.18 9.80 13.68
CA GLU A 26 13.00 8.62 13.98
C GLU A 26 12.37 7.75 15.06
N MET A 27 11.98 8.35 16.19
CA MET A 27 11.36 7.62 17.29
C MET A 27 9.99 7.06 16.92
N ASP A 28 9.24 7.75 16.06
CA ASP A 28 7.97 7.24 15.55
C ASP A 28 8.18 6.02 14.66
N LEU A 29 9.26 6.02 13.87
CA LEU A 29 9.64 4.90 13.03
C LEU A 29 9.98 3.68 13.90
N VAL A 30 10.77 3.88 14.97
CA VAL A 30 11.06 2.86 15.99
C VAL A 30 9.78 2.31 16.63
N CYS A 31 8.82 3.17 16.95
CA CYS A 31 7.54 2.77 17.54
C CYS A 31 6.66 1.89 16.62
N LEU A 32 6.96 1.79 15.31
CA LEU A 32 6.33 0.79 14.46
C LEU A 32 6.82 -0.64 14.75
N GLY A 33 7.89 -0.79 15.55
CA GLY A 33 8.42 -2.05 16.07
C GLY A 33 9.40 -2.78 15.15
N TYR A 34 9.48 -2.38 13.88
CA TYR A 34 10.31 -3.04 12.88
C TYR A 34 11.26 -2.07 12.19
N PHE A 35 11.65 -0.97 12.80
CA PHE A 35 12.65 -0.04 12.27
C PHE A 35 13.55 0.43 13.40
N ASN A 36 14.74 0.92 13.06
CA ASN A 36 15.74 1.34 14.05
C ASN A 36 15.77 2.85 14.24
N GLY A 37 15.07 3.62 13.41
CA GLY A 37 15.04 5.08 13.45
C GLY A 37 16.23 5.74 12.75
N ASP A 38 17.14 4.95 12.19
CA ASP A 38 18.28 5.43 11.39
C ASP A 38 18.03 5.33 9.88
N GLU A 39 16.87 4.80 9.47
CA GLU A 39 16.48 4.68 8.08
C GLU A 39 16.14 6.04 7.47
N THR A 40 16.66 6.32 6.28
CA THR A 40 16.49 7.60 5.57
C THR A 40 15.66 7.45 4.30
N MET A 41 15.82 6.33 3.58
CA MET A 41 15.10 6.03 2.35
C MET A 41 14.74 4.55 2.25
N ILE A 42 13.63 4.28 1.58
CA ILE A 42 13.10 2.94 1.32
C ILE A 42 12.79 2.86 -0.18
N ARG A 43 13.44 1.95 -0.91
CA ARG A 43 13.10 1.65 -2.31
C ARG A 43 12.45 0.27 -2.38
N LEU A 44 11.40 0.16 -3.18
CA LEU A 44 10.79 -1.11 -3.54
C LEU A 44 10.65 -1.21 -5.06
N THR A 45 11.20 -2.25 -5.69
CA THR A 45 11.01 -2.50 -7.13
C THR A 45 9.61 -3.03 -7.41
N LYS A 46 9.10 -2.78 -8.62
CA LYS A 46 7.79 -3.19 -9.10
C LYS A 46 7.89 -4.44 -9.99
N GLY A 47 6.77 -5.14 -10.16
CA GLY A 47 6.66 -6.39 -10.94
C GLY A 47 6.55 -7.64 -10.07
N ASP A 48 6.61 -8.82 -10.70
CA ASP A 48 6.45 -10.14 -10.05
C ASP A 48 7.55 -10.47 -9.02
N SER A 49 8.65 -9.74 -9.07
CA SER A 49 9.81 -9.88 -8.19
C SER A 49 10.19 -8.51 -7.63
N HIS A 50 10.28 -8.45 -6.31
CA HIS A 50 10.56 -7.24 -5.57
C HIS A 50 11.93 -7.31 -4.92
N THR A 51 12.63 -6.19 -4.94
CA THR A 51 13.81 -5.94 -4.12
C THR A 51 13.53 -4.71 -3.26
N CYS A 52 13.57 -4.90 -1.95
CA CYS A 52 13.51 -3.80 -1.00
C CYS A 52 14.92 -3.36 -0.65
N THR A 53 15.20 -2.07 -0.70
CA THR A 53 16.47 -1.48 -0.28
C THR A 53 16.21 -0.42 0.77
N ILE A 54 16.95 -0.47 1.88
CA ILE A 54 16.86 0.49 2.98
C ILE A 54 18.21 1.19 3.10
N TRP A 55 18.21 2.52 3.00
CA TRP A 55 19.37 3.36 3.28
C TRP A 55 19.29 3.91 4.69
N LYS A 56 20.45 4.06 5.33
CA LYS A 56 20.61 4.59 6.69
C LYS A 56 21.38 5.91 6.67
N LYS A 57 21.36 6.64 7.79
CA LYS A 57 22.08 7.92 7.97
C LYS A 57 23.59 7.83 7.69
N ASP A 58 24.21 6.70 7.99
CA ASP A 58 25.66 6.50 7.83
C ASP A 58 26.06 6.05 6.41
N ASN A 59 25.21 6.28 5.40
CA ASN A 59 25.37 5.81 4.02
C ASN A 59 25.44 4.27 3.85
N ASN A 60 25.25 3.54 4.94
CA ASN A 60 25.04 2.09 4.93
C ASN A 60 23.67 1.75 4.34
N HIS A 61 23.59 0.61 3.66
CA HIS A 61 22.34 0.10 3.12
C HIS A 61 22.32 -1.42 3.18
N TYR A 62 21.11 -1.97 3.14
CA TYR A 62 20.90 -3.40 2.96
C TYR A 62 19.69 -3.62 2.07
N SER A 63 19.63 -4.79 1.43
CA SER A 63 18.52 -5.17 0.57
C SER A 63 18.18 -6.64 0.72
N TRP A 64 16.93 -6.96 0.42
CA TRP A 64 16.45 -8.33 0.33
C TRP A 64 15.35 -8.42 -0.73
N SER A 65 15.19 -9.61 -1.30
CA SER A 65 14.30 -9.81 -2.44
C SER A 65 13.30 -10.94 -2.20
N TRP A 66 12.15 -10.84 -2.85
CA TRP A 66 11.09 -11.84 -2.83
C TRP A 66 10.28 -11.81 -4.13
N GLY A 67 9.60 -12.90 -4.44
CA GLY A 67 8.69 -12.98 -5.58
C GLY A 67 8.97 -14.21 -6.43
N LYS A 68 8.62 -14.12 -7.71
CA LYS A 68 8.64 -15.26 -8.65
C LYS A 68 10.05 -15.80 -8.90
N ASP A 69 11.05 -14.94 -8.93
CA ASP A 69 12.44 -15.32 -9.24
C ASP A 69 13.20 -15.87 -8.01
N GLY A 70 12.54 -15.95 -6.86
CA GLY A 70 13.08 -16.53 -5.63
C GLY A 70 12.86 -15.66 -4.40
N TYR A 71 13.23 -16.20 -3.24
CA TYR A 71 13.12 -15.53 -1.95
C TYR A 71 14.46 -15.53 -1.22
N THR A 72 14.82 -14.38 -0.64
CA THR A 72 15.84 -14.34 0.40
C THR A 72 15.22 -14.89 1.69
N LEU A 73 15.86 -15.88 2.32
CA LEU A 73 15.50 -16.28 3.68
C LEU A 73 15.82 -15.14 4.64
N VAL A 74 14.80 -14.64 5.32
CA VAL A 74 14.91 -13.52 6.25
C VAL A 74 14.18 -13.84 7.55
N SER A 75 14.48 -13.10 8.62
CA SER A 75 13.79 -13.26 9.90
C SER A 75 12.30 -12.87 9.83
N ASP A 76 11.53 -13.27 10.84
CA ASP A 76 10.13 -12.86 10.98
C ASP A 76 9.98 -11.34 11.03
N ASP A 77 10.90 -10.65 11.70
CA ASP A 77 10.88 -9.18 11.80
C ASP A 77 11.09 -8.52 10.44
N MET A 78 11.96 -9.08 9.60
CA MET A 78 12.15 -8.63 8.22
C MET A 78 10.90 -8.88 7.36
N THR A 79 10.21 -10.00 7.59
CA THR A 79 8.92 -10.31 6.94
C THR A 79 7.83 -9.31 7.35
N LYS A 80 7.76 -8.94 8.63
CA LYS A 80 6.82 -7.94 9.14
C LYS A 80 7.15 -6.53 8.66
N ARG A 81 8.45 -6.17 8.59
CA ARG A 81 8.93 -4.92 7.97
C ARG A 81 8.50 -4.83 6.50
N ARG A 82 8.70 -5.89 5.72
CA ARG A 82 8.22 -5.98 4.33
C ARG A 82 6.73 -5.67 4.25
N LYS A 83 5.89 -6.37 5.05
CA LYS A 83 4.44 -6.19 5.02
C LYS A 83 4.03 -4.75 5.32
N LEU A 84 4.67 -4.10 6.31
CA LEU A 84 4.42 -2.69 6.62
C LEU A 84 4.72 -1.75 5.45
N ILE A 85 5.80 -2.01 4.72
CA ILE A 85 6.19 -1.23 3.54
C ILE A 85 5.20 -1.47 2.39
N GLU A 86 4.85 -2.73 2.12
CA GLU A 86 3.85 -3.08 1.09
C GLU A 86 2.48 -2.47 1.40
N GLU A 87 1.98 -2.57 2.64
CA GLU A 87 0.72 -1.96 3.07
C GLU A 87 0.75 -0.43 2.93
N CYS A 88 1.86 0.21 3.31
CA CYS A 88 2.04 1.65 3.15
C CYS A 88 1.89 2.07 1.68
N ILE A 89 2.54 1.34 0.76
CA ILE A 89 2.58 1.69 -0.67
C ILE A 89 1.25 1.34 -1.35
N ILE A 90 0.76 0.12 -1.17
CA ILE A 90 -0.37 -0.43 -1.92
C ILE A 90 -1.71 0.03 -1.31
N ASP A 91 -1.84 -0.08 0.01
CA ASP A 91 -3.13 0.13 0.67
C ASP A 91 -3.31 1.59 1.08
N ASP A 92 -2.31 2.17 1.75
CA ASP A 92 -2.40 3.54 2.25
C ASP A 92 -2.22 4.56 1.12
N MET A 93 -1.14 4.46 0.33
CA MET A 93 -0.86 5.40 -0.78
C MET A 93 -1.66 5.09 -2.06
N GLY A 94 -2.06 3.83 -2.29
CA GLY A 94 -2.81 3.45 -3.48
C GLY A 94 -1.94 3.23 -4.73
N VAL A 95 -0.66 2.88 -4.55
CA VAL A 95 0.28 2.63 -5.65
C VAL A 95 0.14 1.20 -6.15
N CYS A 96 0.03 1.03 -7.46
CA CYS A 96 0.02 -0.27 -8.11
C CYS A 96 1.47 -0.75 -8.30
N MET A 97 1.79 -1.89 -7.70
CA MET A 97 3.15 -2.46 -7.67
C MET A 97 3.38 -3.57 -8.70
N GLU A 98 2.31 -4.13 -9.26
CA GLU A 98 2.35 -5.26 -10.19
C GLU A 98 1.15 -5.22 -11.15
N GLY A 99 1.25 -5.94 -12.27
CA GLY A 99 0.18 -6.07 -13.26
C GLY A 99 0.37 -5.23 -14.52
N PRO A 100 -0.71 -5.01 -15.30
CA PRO A 100 -0.67 -4.32 -16.59
C PRO A 100 -0.09 -2.90 -16.49
N SER A 101 0.82 -2.54 -17.41
CA SER A 101 1.54 -1.27 -17.39
C SER A 101 0.63 -0.03 -17.40
N ASN A 102 -0.54 -0.12 -18.04
CA ASN A 102 -1.52 0.95 -18.07
C ASN A 102 -2.19 1.19 -16.70
N LEU A 103 -2.29 0.18 -15.83
CA LEU A 103 -2.77 0.33 -14.46
C LEU A 103 -1.67 0.93 -13.57
N MET A 104 -0.43 0.45 -13.71
CA MET A 104 0.71 1.00 -12.99
C MET A 104 0.93 2.49 -13.32
N ALA A 105 0.86 2.86 -14.60
CA ALA A 105 1.02 4.23 -15.08
C ALA A 105 0.05 5.23 -14.42
N LYS A 106 -1.17 4.79 -14.06
CA LYS A 106 -2.16 5.63 -13.38
C LYS A 106 -1.78 5.97 -11.93
N THR A 107 -0.78 5.30 -11.37
CA THR A 107 -0.37 5.42 -9.98
C THR A 107 1.04 5.99 -9.80
N LEU A 108 1.63 6.59 -10.84
CA LEU A 108 2.97 7.19 -10.83
C LEU A 108 3.00 8.62 -10.26
N PHE A 109 2.11 8.92 -9.30
CA PHE A 109 2.09 10.21 -8.65
C PHE A 109 3.21 10.34 -7.61
N LEU A 110 3.66 11.57 -7.38
CA LEU A 110 4.60 11.93 -6.30
C LEU A 110 3.87 12.42 -5.03
N GLU A 111 2.59 12.77 -5.16
CA GLU A 111 1.74 13.18 -4.04
C GLU A 111 0.54 12.23 -3.96
N VAL A 112 0.26 11.77 -2.75
CA VAL A 112 -0.88 10.88 -2.51
C VAL A 112 -2.17 11.68 -2.79
N PRO A 113 -3.05 11.25 -3.71
CA PRO A 113 -4.26 11.99 -4.02
C PRO A 113 -5.15 12.18 -2.80
N GLU A 114 -5.74 13.37 -2.60
CA GLU A 114 -6.62 13.67 -1.46
C GLU A 114 -7.83 12.77 -1.38
N LYS A 115 -8.38 12.44 -2.53
CA LYS A 115 -9.51 11.54 -2.64
C LYS A 115 -9.14 10.41 -3.58
N VAL A 116 -9.36 9.19 -3.12
CA VAL A 116 -9.19 7.99 -3.94
C VAL A 116 -10.53 7.29 -4.04
N THR A 117 -10.86 6.92 -5.26
CA THR A 117 -12.02 6.08 -5.57
C THR A 117 -11.50 4.75 -6.10
N ASP A 118 -11.90 3.67 -5.46
CA ASP A 118 -11.48 2.33 -5.84
C ASP A 118 -12.70 1.47 -6.17
N VAL A 119 -12.50 0.56 -7.12
CA VAL A 119 -13.45 -0.49 -7.46
C VAL A 119 -12.93 -1.81 -6.91
N PHE A 120 -13.74 -2.47 -6.09
CA PHE A 120 -13.44 -3.77 -5.51
C PHE A 120 -14.34 -4.84 -6.12
N LYS A 121 -13.76 -5.93 -6.59
CA LYS A 121 -14.47 -7.09 -7.12
C LYS A 121 -14.22 -8.25 -6.17
N LEU A 122 -15.20 -8.58 -5.34
CA LEU A 122 -15.16 -9.68 -4.38
C LEU A 122 -15.80 -10.93 -5.01
N MET A 123 -15.03 -12.01 -5.05
CA MET A 123 -15.39 -13.27 -5.67
C MET A 123 -15.47 -14.37 -4.61
N ASN A 124 -16.60 -15.08 -4.57
CA ASN A 124 -16.89 -16.13 -3.58
C ASN A 124 -16.56 -15.69 -2.14
N ASP A 125 -16.91 -14.45 -1.80
CA ASP A 125 -16.72 -13.82 -0.48
C ASP A 125 -15.26 -13.76 0.03
N THR A 126 -14.27 -14.14 -0.78
CA THR A 126 -12.91 -14.39 -0.30
C THR A 126 -11.83 -13.81 -1.21
N CYS A 127 -11.93 -13.92 -2.54
CA CYS A 127 -10.91 -13.38 -3.44
C CYS A 127 -11.29 -11.96 -3.87
N CYS A 128 -10.46 -10.97 -3.57
CA CYS A 128 -10.75 -9.59 -3.92
C CYS A 128 -9.73 -9.04 -4.93
N HIS A 129 -10.24 -8.40 -5.97
CA HIS A 129 -9.47 -7.55 -6.87
C HIS A 129 -9.79 -6.09 -6.58
N LYS A 130 -8.76 -5.24 -6.57
CA LYS A 130 -8.86 -3.78 -6.46
C LYS A 130 -8.43 -3.17 -7.79
N ASN A 131 -9.30 -2.38 -8.42
CA ASN A 131 -9.08 -1.78 -9.74
C ASN A 131 -8.58 -2.81 -10.78
N ASP A 132 -9.27 -3.94 -10.83
CA ASP A 132 -9.00 -5.10 -11.68
C ASP A 132 -7.68 -5.85 -11.43
N THR A 133 -6.87 -5.41 -10.47
CA THR A 133 -5.66 -6.13 -10.05
C THR A 133 -5.97 -7.00 -8.84
N PHE A 134 -5.42 -8.22 -8.78
CA PHE A 134 -5.54 -9.05 -7.58
C PHE A 134 -5.03 -8.26 -6.37
N TRP A 135 -5.80 -8.27 -5.29
CA TRP A 135 -5.42 -7.55 -4.09
C TRP A 135 -5.05 -8.51 -2.97
N LYS A 136 -6.00 -9.33 -2.54
CA LYS A 136 -5.78 -10.35 -1.52
C LYS A 136 -6.95 -11.29 -1.37
N HIS A 137 -6.69 -12.37 -0.63
CA HIS A 137 -7.73 -13.19 -0.04
C HIS A 137 -8.16 -12.65 1.34
N PHE A 138 -9.45 -12.70 1.58
CA PHE A 138 -10.13 -12.43 2.84
C PHE A 138 -10.76 -13.71 3.38
N LYS A 139 -10.97 -13.77 4.69
CA LYS A 139 -11.63 -14.92 5.31
C LYS A 139 -13.10 -15.05 4.89
N ASN A 140 -13.76 -13.90 4.70
CA ASN A 140 -15.15 -13.76 4.31
C ASN A 140 -15.44 -12.28 3.99
N LYS A 141 -16.67 -11.99 3.54
CA LYS A 141 -17.14 -10.63 3.26
C LYS A 141 -17.02 -9.68 4.45
N ASN A 142 -17.23 -10.12 5.69
CA ASN A 142 -17.10 -9.25 6.85
C ASN A 142 -15.64 -8.82 7.08
N ASP A 143 -14.69 -9.74 6.88
CA ASP A 143 -13.25 -9.45 6.94
C ASP A 143 -12.84 -8.43 5.85
N PHE A 144 -13.42 -8.54 4.65
CA PHE A 144 -13.27 -7.53 3.59
C PHE A 144 -13.81 -6.16 4.00
N MET A 145 -15.04 -6.07 4.50
CA MET A 145 -15.64 -4.79 4.92
C MET A 145 -14.88 -4.16 6.08
N ASN A 146 -14.46 -4.95 7.07
CA ASN A 146 -13.63 -4.50 8.18
C ASN A 146 -12.29 -3.94 7.68
N ARG A 147 -11.69 -4.57 6.66
CA ARG A 147 -10.45 -4.05 6.05
C ARG A 147 -10.69 -2.71 5.35
N LEU A 148 -11.79 -2.55 4.60
CA LEU A 148 -12.10 -1.26 3.98
C LEU A 148 -12.23 -0.15 5.05
N SER A 149 -12.96 -0.42 6.13
CA SER A 149 -13.05 0.52 7.25
C SER A 149 -11.67 0.86 7.86
N ALA A 150 -10.82 -0.15 8.10
CA ALA A 150 -9.47 0.05 8.63
C ALA A 150 -8.52 0.82 7.69
N LEU A 151 -8.81 0.82 6.38
CA LEU A 151 -8.10 1.61 5.38
C LEU A 151 -8.67 3.03 5.21
N GLY A 152 -9.73 3.36 5.94
CA GLY A 152 -10.33 4.69 5.95
C GLY A 152 -11.34 4.94 4.83
N TYR A 153 -11.86 3.89 4.18
CA TYR A 153 -13.04 4.05 3.33
C TYR A 153 -14.25 4.32 4.23
N ALA A 154 -14.95 5.42 3.97
CA ALA A 154 -16.12 5.79 4.76
C ALA A 154 -17.26 4.80 4.47
N GLU A 155 -17.98 4.36 5.49
CA GLU A 155 -19.01 3.31 5.35
C GLU A 155 -20.10 3.70 4.35
N ASP A 156 -20.51 4.97 4.37
CA ASP A 156 -21.48 5.57 3.44
C ASP A 156 -20.97 5.72 2.00
N SER A 157 -19.66 5.63 1.79
CA SER A 157 -19.04 5.65 0.46
C SER A 157 -19.04 4.29 -0.24
N ILE A 158 -19.17 3.19 0.52
CA ILE A 158 -19.07 1.82 -0.01
C ILE A 158 -20.41 1.44 -0.61
N LYS A 159 -20.48 1.37 -1.94
CA LYS A 159 -21.69 1.07 -2.70
C LYS A 159 -21.50 -0.19 -3.52
N GLU A 160 -22.34 -1.20 -3.29
CA GLU A 160 -22.47 -2.32 -4.24
C GLU A 160 -23.07 -1.76 -5.53
N ILE A 161 -22.35 -1.89 -6.64
CA ILE A 161 -22.77 -1.39 -7.96
C ILE A 161 -23.20 -2.52 -8.88
N GLU A 162 -22.77 -3.75 -8.62
CA GLU A 162 -23.12 -4.91 -9.43
C GLU A 162 -23.01 -6.21 -8.62
N ARG A 163 -23.88 -7.17 -8.92
CA ARG A 163 -23.82 -8.53 -8.39
C ARG A 163 -24.28 -9.52 -9.45
N TYR A 164 -23.49 -10.56 -9.67
CA TYR A 164 -23.85 -11.63 -10.60
C TYR A 164 -23.21 -12.97 -10.22
N THR A 165 -23.66 -14.04 -10.86
CA THR A 165 -23.00 -15.35 -10.83
C THR A 165 -22.35 -15.57 -12.18
N ALA A 166 -21.03 -15.73 -12.21
CA ALA A 166 -20.30 -16.02 -13.43
C ALA A 166 -20.67 -17.42 -13.97
N PRO A 167 -20.45 -17.71 -15.27
CA PRO A 167 -20.81 -19.00 -15.86
C PRO A 167 -20.20 -20.23 -15.17
N ASN A 168 -19.08 -20.05 -14.47
CA ASN A 168 -18.42 -21.09 -13.66
C ASN A 168 -19.01 -21.26 -12.25
N GLY A 169 -20.13 -20.60 -11.93
CA GLY A 169 -20.77 -20.63 -10.62
C GLY A 169 -20.18 -19.68 -9.58
N CYS A 170 -19.14 -18.91 -9.92
CA CYS A 170 -18.54 -17.95 -9.00
C CYS A 170 -19.49 -16.78 -8.72
N LYS A 171 -19.75 -16.50 -7.44
CA LYS A 171 -20.49 -15.30 -7.02
C LYS A 171 -19.56 -14.10 -7.09
N VAL A 172 -19.97 -13.04 -7.75
CA VAL A 172 -19.20 -11.81 -7.91
C VAL A 172 -20.02 -10.64 -7.38
N GLU A 173 -19.43 -9.87 -6.48
CA GLU A 173 -19.97 -8.62 -5.95
C GLU A 173 -18.97 -7.49 -6.26
N ILE A 174 -19.43 -6.43 -6.91
CA ILE A 174 -18.60 -5.27 -7.27
C ILE A 174 -19.01 -4.08 -6.42
N TYR A 175 -18.04 -3.50 -5.75
CA TYR A 175 -18.18 -2.32 -4.90
C TYR A 175 -17.41 -1.16 -5.47
N LYS A 176 -17.98 0.03 -5.39
CA LYS A 176 -17.26 1.29 -5.52
C LYS A 176 -17.14 1.91 -4.14
N ALA A 177 -15.96 2.30 -3.71
CA ALA A 177 -15.74 2.96 -2.43
C ALA A 177 -14.80 4.15 -2.56
N GLU A 178 -14.97 5.13 -1.67
CA GLU A 178 -14.16 6.34 -1.65
C GLU A 178 -13.47 6.49 -0.30
N LYS A 179 -12.19 6.87 -0.31
CA LYS A 179 -11.47 7.27 0.89
C LYS A 179 -10.89 8.65 0.71
N ILE A 180 -10.91 9.42 1.80
CA ILE A 180 -10.18 10.68 1.90
C ILE A 180 -8.82 10.35 2.49
N ASN A 181 -7.77 10.48 1.70
CA ASN A 181 -6.41 10.39 2.19
C ASN A 181 -6.09 11.66 2.96
N ARG A 182 -6.28 11.63 4.27
CA ARG A 182 -5.91 12.73 5.18
C ARG A 182 -4.40 13.04 5.20
N PHE A 183 -3.62 12.33 4.39
CA PHE A 183 -2.18 12.47 4.23
C PHE A 183 -1.78 13.23 2.96
N SER A 184 -2.74 13.54 2.08
CA SER A 184 -2.51 14.19 0.79
C SER A 184 -2.00 15.62 0.88
N ASN A 185 -2.09 16.26 2.04
CA ASN A 185 -1.54 17.59 2.30
C ASN A 185 -1.22 17.75 3.79
N ALA A 186 -0.01 17.37 4.21
CA ALA A 186 0.59 17.94 5.42
C ALA A 186 1.33 19.25 5.06
N LEU A 187 0.61 20.22 4.49
CA LEU A 187 1.14 21.55 4.22
C LEU A 187 0.05 22.63 4.30
N SER A 188 -0.72 22.68 5.39
CA SER A 188 -1.60 23.82 5.70
C SER A 188 -2.04 23.92 7.18
N ALA A 189 -1.20 23.61 8.17
CA ALA A 189 -1.55 23.86 9.59
C ALA A 189 -0.35 24.11 10.53
N ALA A 190 0.77 24.64 10.03
CA ALA A 190 1.91 25.06 10.86
C ALA A 190 2.42 26.47 10.51
N ILE A 191 1.54 27.32 9.97
CA ILE A 191 1.72 28.76 9.95
C ILE A 191 0.44 29.30 10.60
N ILE A 192 0.58 30.11 11.64
CA ILE A 192 -0.43 30.56 12.62
C ILE A 192 -0.56 29.62 13.84
N ALA A 193 0.47 29.63 14.69
CA ALA A 193 0.35 29.77 16.15
C ALA A 193 1.69 30.28 16.70
#